data_AF-A0A2P5N4V4-F1
#
_entry.id   AF-A0A2P5N4V4-F1
#
_cell.length_a   1.000
_cell.length_b   1.000
_cell.length_c   1.000
_cell.angle_alpha   90.00
_cell.angle_beta   90.00
_cell.angle_gamma   90.00
#
_symmetry.space_group_name_H-M   'P 1'
#
loop_
_entity.id
_entity.type
_entity.pdbx_description
1 polymer ?
#
loop_
_entity_poly.entity_id
_entity_poly.type
_entity_poly.pdbx_seq_one_letter_code
_entity_poly.pdbx_strand_id
1 'polypeptide(L)'
;MFNKLHVWQQGAGLIEVLAGTVVVTVGLLSVASLQTGLVTGSGNNKIRSEALALAGQKLEEFNSAAGKTAYEANIEGNFTDTIQGLNTEFTRTWAIRDDPAFTPSLTPRKKISVQVIWEGEGPEAERSVGLTSGIAWVDPLKTAVLTEVNAAKAQGGGVAPVKPAAAAAAPLGLEIEALTLPPGTTPGKDKQVKLTIKSINEEKATILVLEQIAKDSHFYATAQLNPFASGPGAISVFECESLNCRFVDNILGGVPLRIAGTVYSTSGNGLGLIQVLWSANGAARQCYTQLSQSTGTGTLQAEALAYECLVAGNCNVTADGVNGCYPDTAVADEQINAYRVPPGGEYGAVGLLGLNDQAGHEEQVCFLENLADPAIFYNPSGGLNTAYLEPAGKRNYAAKRFMRENGSNQVQTEGINRSYSGHDFLISAKALTPAGNQICKDHASLLAITPAPRDITRTLAQAQANTVLPEKFSSGGAAHTVTGLVTRSGVGLSLFVAESGSCYLNNAGVISTEASQFACVGLEPEVLIEGASADYPQGDASAFAECSAKPAETICAWPESFVKP
;
A
#
# COMPACT_ATOMS: atom_id res chain seq x y z
N MET A 1 -93.56 27.80 4.07
CA MET A 1 -92.54 26.74 4.17
C MET A 1 -91.85 26.66 2.82
N PHE A 2 -90.52 26.56 2.76
CA PHE A 2 -89.67 26.61 1.54
C PHE A 2 -89.42 28.00 0.94
N ASN A 3 -88.35 28.68 1.41
CA ASN A 3 -87.45 29.50 0.55
C ASN A 3 -86.31 30.18 1.34
N LYS A 4 -85.67 29.48 2.30
CA LYS A 4 -84.45 29.99 2.95
C LYS A 4 -83.27 29.02 3.02
N LEU A 5 -83.36 27.87 2.33
CA LEU A 5 -82.32 26.82 2.39
C LEU A 5 -81.51 26.62 1.11
N HIS A 6 -81.70 27.45 0.07
CA HIS A 6 -81.01 27.24 -1.21
C HIS A 6 -79.76 28.10 -1.45
N VAL A 7 -79.49 29.12 -0.61
CA VAL A 7 -78.34 30.04 -0.84
C VAL A 7 -77.07 29.60 -0.10
N TRP A 8 -77.17 28.76 0.96
CA TRP A 8 -76.01 28.35 1.77
C TRP A 8 -75.21 27.17 1.20
N GLN A 9 -75.70 26.46 0.17
CA GLN A 9 -74.95 25.37 -0.46
C GLN A 9 -74.08 25.83 -1.65
N GLN A 10 -74.32 27.02 -2.21
CA GLN A 10 -73.55 27.50 -3.37
C GLN A 10 -72.25 28.24 -2.98
N GLY A 11 -72.14 28.72 -1.73
CA GLY A 11 -70.93 29.39 -1.23
C GLY A 11 -69.86 28.46 -0.65
N ALA A 12 -70.28 27.34 -0.05
CA ALA A 12 -69.35 26.39 0.58
C ALA A 12 -68.44 25.70 -0.44
N GLY A 13 -68.99 25.30 -1.60
CA GLY A 13 -68.20 24.68 -2.67
C GLY A 13 -67.15 25.62 -3.27
N LEU A 14 -67.45 26.93 -3.38
CA LEU A 14 -66.47 27.89 -3.90
C LEU A 14 -65.31 28.11 -2.92
N ILE A 15 -65.61 28.17 -1.61
CA ILE A 15 -64.59 28.31 -0.56
C ILE A 15 -63.72 27.06 -0.46
N GLU A 16 -64.31 25.87 -0.60
CA GLU A 16 -63.58 24.61 -0.58
C GLU A 16 -62.63 24.47 -1.77
N VAL A 17 -63.07 24.86 -2.97
CA VAL A 17 -62.21 24.90 -4.17
C VAL A 17 -61.11 25.95 -4.01
N LEU A 18 -61.39 27.11 -3.42
CA LEU A 18 -60.37 28.13 -3.12
C LEU A 18 -59.34 27.61 -2.10
N ALA A 19 -59.79 26.99 -1.01
CA ALA A 19 -58.90 26.42 0.00
C ALA A 19 -58.06 25.28 -0.58
N GLY A 20 -58.66 24.40 -1.38
CA GLY A 20 -57.95 23.33 -2.10
C GLY A 20 -56.90 23.88 -3.07
N THR A 21 -57.23 24.95 -3.80
CA THR A 21 -56.28 25.60 -4.71
C THR A 21 -55.12 26.22 -3.96
N VAL A 22 -55.36 26.89 -2.82
CA VAL A 22 -54.29 27.44 -1.98
C VAL A 22 -53.37 26.33 -1.47
N VAL A 23 -53.91 25.23 -0.94
CA VAL A 23 -53.10 24.11 -0.46
C VAL A 23 -52.27 23.48 -1.58
N VAL A 24 -52.85 23.31 -2.77
CA VAL A 24 -52.14 22.76 -3.94
C VAL A 24 -51.05 23.72 -4.42
N THR A 25 -51.31 25.02 -4.47
CA THR A 25 -50.29 26.01 -4.89
C THR A 25 -49.13 26.10 -3.91
N VAL A 26 -49.39 26.05 -2.60
CA VAL A 26 -48.33 26.01 -1.57
C VAL A 26 -47.54 24.71 -1.66
N GLY A 27 -48.20 23.56 -1.85
CA GLY A 27 -47.53 22.28 -2.05
C GLY A 27 -46.64 22.25 -3.29
N LEU A 28 -47.11 22.82 -4.41
CA LEU A 28 -46.32 22.95 -5.64
C LEU A 28 -45.14 23.92 -5.46
N LEU A 29 -45.29 24.98 -4.67
CA LEU A 29 -44.19 25.91 -4.35
C LEU A 29 -43.10 25.22 -3.50
N SER A 30 -43.48 24.38 -2.54
CA SER A 30 -42.53 23.59 -1.76
C SER A 30 -41.76 22.59 -2.64
N VAL A 31 -42.43 21.89 -3.55
CA VAL A 31 -41.77 20.97 -4.50
C VAL A 31 -40.83 21.74 -5.44
N ALA A 32 -41.24 22.89 -5.94
CA ALA A 32 -40.38 23.74 -6.76
C ALA A 32 -39.12 24.18 -6.00
N SER A 33 -39.25 24.60 -4.74
CA SER A 33 -38.10 25.02 -3.91
C SER A 33 -37.09 23.89 -3.65
N LEU A 34 -37.59 22.67 -3.45
CA LEU A 34 -36.76 21.48 -3.28
C LEU A 34 -36.06 21.07 -4.59
N GLN A 35 -36.80 21.11 -5.71
CA GLN A 35 -36.24 20.84 -7.04
C GLN A 35 -35.18 21.88 -7.42
N THR A 36 -35.42 23.16 -7.14
CA THR A 36 -34.44 24.23 -7.35
C THR A 36 -33.19 24.00 -6.51
N GLY A 37 -33.32 23.63 -5.23
CA GLY A 37 -32.19 23.34 -4.34
C GLY A 37 -31.35 22.13 -4.78
N LEU A 38 -31.99 21.07 -5.27
CA LEU A 38 -31.27 19.90 -5.80
C LEU A 38 -30.55 20.20 -7.12
N VAL A 39 -31.17 21.01 -8.00
CA VAL A 39 -30.57 21.41 -9.28
C VAL A 39 -29.38 22.35 -9.07
N THR A 40 -29.48 23.34 -8.18
CA THR A 40 -28.35 24.22 -7.82
C THR A 40 -27.25 23.48 -7.06
N GLY A 41 -27.61 22.60 -6.12
CA GLY A 41 -26.65 21.75 -5.41
C GLY A 41 -25.88 20.80 -6.34
N SER A 42 -26.55 20.22 -7.33
CA SER A 42 -25.88 19.39 -8.35
C SER A 42 -24.96 20.20 -9.27
N GLY A 43 -25.31 21.44 -9.61
CA GLY A 43 -24.46 22.34 -10.39
C GLY A 43 -23.16 22.68 -9.66
N ASN A 44 -23.28 23.10 -8.40
CA ASN A 44 -22.12 23.46 -7.57
C ASN A 44 -21.18 22.26 -7.32
N ASN A 45 -21.72 21.07 -7.11
CA ASN A 45 -20.90 19.86 -6.95
C ASN A 45 -20.14 19.48 -8.24
N LYS A 46 -20.75 19.71 -9.41
CA LYS A 46 -20.07 19.50 -10.71
C LYS A 46 -18.94 20.50 -10.92
N ILE A 47 -19.18 21.78 -10.65
CA ILE A 47 -18.18 22.85 -10.75
C ILE A 47 -17.01 22.59 -9.78
N ARG A 48 -17.31 22.17 -8.54
CA ARG A 48 -16.28 21.84 -7.54
C ARG A 48 -15.45 20.60 -7.92
N SER A 49 -16.09 19.57 -8.47
CA SER A 49 -15.39 18.38 -8.96
C SER A 49 -14.48 18.70 -10.14
N GLU A 50 -14.91 19.60 -11.03
CA GLU A 50 -14.11 20.08 -12.15
C GLU A 50 -12.93 20.93 -11.65
N ALA A 51 -13.15 21.83 -10.70
CA ALA A 51 -12.09 22.62 -10.07
C ALA A 51 -11.00 21.75 -9.40
N LEU A 52 -11.39 20.64 -8.75
CA LEU A 52 -10.45 19.67 -8.16
C LEU A 52 -9.65 18.93 -9.23
N ALA A 53 -10.30 18.54 -10.34
CA ALA A 53 -9.61 17.91 -11.46
C ALA A 53 -8.58 18.88 -12.10
N LEU A 54 -8.94 20.16 -12.25
CA LEU A 54 -8.07 21.20 -12.77
C LEU A 54 -6.88 21.52 -11.84
N ALA A 55 -7.10 21.48 -10.52
CA ALA A 55 -6.04 21.60 -9.53
C ALA A 55 -5.08 20.39 -9.58
N GLY A 56 -5.63 19.18 -9.68
CA GLY A 56 -4.86 17.94 -9.81
C GLY A 56 -4.05 17.88 -11.10
N GLN A 57 -4.64 18.28 -12.23
CA GLN A 57 -3.95 18.41 -13.51
C GLN A 57 -2.77 19.38 -13.41
N LYS A 58 -2.95 20.52 -12.74
CA LYS A 58 -1.86 21.49 -12.58
C LYS A 58 -0.73 20.96 -11.72
N LEU A 59 -1.03 20.20 -10.67
CA LEU A 59 -0.01 19.49 -9.89
C LEU A 59 0.72 18.43 -10.72
N GLU A 60 -0.02 17.71 -11.57
CA GLU A 60 0.56 16.69 -12.44
C GLU A 60 1.48 17.29 -13.51
N GLU A 61 1.19 18.48 -14.02
CA GLU A 61 2.11 19.22 -14.90
C GLU A 61 3.49 19.39 -14.23
N PHE A 62 3.52 19.71 -12.93
CA PHE A 62 4.77 19.84 -12.18
C PHE A 62 5.44 18.49 -11.85
N ASN A 63 4.65 17.43 -11.62
CA ASN A 63 5.17 16.08 -11.43
C ASN A 63 5.76 15.50 -12.73
N SER A 64 5.19 15.87 -13.89
CA SER A 64 5.59 15.40 -15.21
C SER A 64 6.83 16.10 -15.79
N ALA A 65 7.42 17.05 -15.04
CA ALA A 65 8.62 17.78 -15.46
C ALA A 65 9.80 16.82 -15.67
N ALA A 66 9.98 16.37 -16.90
CA ALA A 66 11.01 15.43 -17.30
C ALA A 66 12.39 16.10 -17.32
N GLY A 67 13.14 15.94 -16.22
CA GLY A 67 14.56 16.29 -16.14
C GLY A 67 14.90 17.48 -15.25
N LYS A 68 16.17 17.53 -14.83
CA LYS A 68 16.68 18.48 -13.82
C LYS A 68 16.49 19.94 -14.25
N THR A 69 16.73 20.24 -15.52
CA THR A 69 16.59 21.58 -16.09
C THR A 69 15.13 22.08 -16.06
N ALA A 70 14.15 21.21 -16.30
CA ALA A 70 12.73 21.57 -16.24
C ALA A 70 12.27 21.82 -14.79
N TYR A 71 12.79 21.02 -13.85
CA TYR A 71 12.57 21.24 -12.42
C TYR A 71 13.20 22.55 -11.92
N GLU A 72 14.43 22.86 -12.34
CA GLU A 72 15.16 24.09 -11.98
C GLU A 72 14.57 25.34 -12.63
N ALA A 73 13.87 25.20 -13.77
CA ALA A 73 13.12 26.28 -14.41
C ALA A 73 11.83 26.68 -13.66
N ASN A 74 11.39 25.89 -12.68
CA ASN A 74 10.27 26.25 -11.80
C ASN A 74 10.74 27.27 -10.75
N ILE A 75 10.63 28.54 -11.12
CA ILE A 75 11.02 29.69 -10.29
C ILE A 75 10.04 29.85 -9.12
N GLU A 76 10.56 30.14 -7.93
CA GLU A 76 9.75 30.53 -6.78
C GLU A 76 8.88 31.75 -7.12
N GLY A 77 7.60 31.68 -6.83
CA GLY A 77 6.68 32.76 -7.21
C GLY A 77 5.22 32.43 -7.00
N ASN A 78 4.38 33.41 -7.27
CA ASN A 78 2.93 33.23 -7.40
C ASN A 78 2.56 33.45 -8.85
N PHE A 79 1.77 32.55 -9.38
CA PHE A 79 1.36 32.55 -10.77
C PHE A 79 -0.15 32.40 -10.83
N THR A 80 -0.73 32.90 -11.91
CA THR A 80 -2.17 32.78 -12.16
C THR A 80 -2.40 32.51 -13.63
N ASP A 81 -3.38 31.68 -13.92
CA ASP A 81 -3.95 31.55 -15.26
C ASP A 81 -5.47 31.42 -15.19
N THR A 82 -6.12 31.62 -16.33
CA THR A 82 -7.54 31.34 -16.49
C THR A 82 -7.73 30.19 -17.46
N ILE A 83 -8.67 29.31 -17.16
CA ILE A 83 -9.02 28.18 -18.01
C ILE A 83 -10.54 28.11 -18.16
N GLN A 84 -10.98 27.97 -19.40
CA GLN A 84 -12.38 27.77 -19.73
C GLN A 84 -12.75 26.32 -19.43
N GLY A 85 -13.54 26.10 -18.38
CA GLY A 85 -14.13 24.81 -18.09
C GLY A 85 -15.40 24.57 -18.89
N LEU A 86 -16.03 23.42 -18.67
CA LEU A 86 -17.28 23.01 -19.29
C LEU A 86 -18.49 23.80 -18.78
N ASN A 87 -18.42 24.28 -17.54
CA ASN A 87 -19.55 24.91 -16.85
C ASN A 87 -19.31 26.38 -16.48
N THR A 88 -18.06 26.81 -16.35
CA THR A 88 -17.66 28.18 -15.98
C THR A 88 -16.19 28.41 -16.32
N GLU A 89 -15.77 29.67 -16.36
CA GLU A 89 -14.34 30.02 -16.33
C GLU A 89 -13.78 29.81 -14.92
N PHE A 90 -12.59 29.24 -14.84
CA PHE A 90 -11.84 29.01 -13.61
C PHE A 90 -10.56 29.86 -13.63
N THR A 91 -10.26 30.50 -12.51
CA THR A 91 -8.96 31.14 -12.25
C THR A 91 -8.14 30.22 -11.36
N ARG A 92 -7.01 29.74 -11.85
CA ARG A 92 -6.07 28.94 -11.04
C ARG A 92 -4.93 29.84 -10.60
N THR A 93 -4.64 29.82 -9.32
CA THR A 93 -3.47 30.45 -8.73
C THR A 93 -2.57 29.37 -8.17
N TRP A 94 -1.26 29.48 -8.33
CA TRP A 94 -0.34 28.58 -7.66
C TRP A 94 0.90 29.28 -7.14
N ALA A 95 1.35 28.80 -5.98
CA ALA A 95 2.55 29.27 -5.33
C ALA A 95 3.58 28.14 -5.32
N ILE A 96 4.76 28.42 -5.87
CA ILE A 96 5.95 27.58 -5.73
C ILE A 96 6.79 28.24 -4.66
N ARG A 97 7.18 27.49 -3.63
CA ARG A 97 8.10 27.93 -2.56
C ARG A 97 9.19 26.90 -2.40
N ASP A 98 10.42 27.35 -2.22
CA ASP A 98 11.48 26.47 -1.77
C ASP A 98 11.26 26.17 -0.28
N ASP A 99 11.44 24.91 0.12
CA ASP A 99 11.30 24.52 1.53
C ASP A 99 12.63 24.72 2.28
N PRO A 100 12.76 25.74 3.16
CA PRO A 100 14.01 26.06 3.83
C PRO A 100 14.37 25.09 4.96
N ALA A 101 13.50 24.13 5.31
CA ALA A 101 13.78 23.11 6.32
C ALA A 101 14.82 22.07 5.87
N PHE A 102 15.39 22.22 4.68
CA PHE A 102 16.37 21.32 4.09
C PHE A 102 17.65 22.07 3.72
N THR A 103 18.77 21.69 4.33
CA THR A 103 20.09 22.35 4.22
C THR A 103 20.72 22.31 2.81
N PRO A 104 21.65 23.23 2.46
CA PRO A 104 21.93 23.65 1.08
C PRO A 104 22.83 22.73 0.23
N SER A 105 22.98 21.44 0.56
CA SER A 105 23.81 20.50 -0.22
C SER A 105 23.03 19.60 -1.19
N LEU A 106 21.70 19.73 -1.25
CA LEU A 106 20.82 19.04 -2.21
C LEU A 106 19.94 20.05 -2.95
N THR A 107 19.47 19.68 -4.15
CA THR A 107 18.53 20.50 -4.92
C THR A 107 17.27 20.75 -4.04
N PRO A 108 16.89 22.01 -3.76
CA PRO A 108 15.80 22.31 -2.82
C PRO A 108 14.50 21.62 -3.23
N ARG A 109 13.79 21.03 -2.27
CA ARG A 109 12.41 20.56 -2.48
C ARG A 109 11.51 21.78 -2.69
N LYS A 110 10.58 21.67 -3.64
CA LYS A 110 9.63 22.73 -3.93
C LYS A 110 8.25 22.34 -3.42
N LYS A 111 7.67 23.19 -2.59
CA LYS A 111 6.27 23.09 -2.17
C LYS A 111 5.42 23.83 -3.19
N ILE A 112 4.43 23.13 -3.76
CA ILE A 112 3.50 23.69 -4.74
C ILE A 112 2.12 23.69 -4.12
N SER A 113 1.53 24.87 -4.01
CA SER A 113 0.15 25.04 -3.56
C SER A 113 -0.66 25.58 -4.74
N VAL A 114 -1.67 24.85 -5.18
CA VAL A 114 -2.57 25.23 -6.27
C VAL A 114 -3.93 25.51 -5.68
N GLN A 115 -4.50 26.66 -6.00
CA GLN A 115 -5.86 27.05 -5.67
C GLN A 115 -6.62 27.33 -6.97
N VAL A 116 -7.87 26.91 -7.04
CA VAL A 116 -8.75 27.12 -8.19
C VAL A 116 -10.02 27.79 -7.70
N ILE A 117 -10.34 28.94 -8.30
CA ILE A 117 -11.48 29.80 -7.97
C ILE A 117 -12.37 29.88 -9.20
N TRP A 118 -13.69 29.94 -9.01
CA TRP A 118 -14.66 30.14 -10.08
C TRP A 118 -15.69 31.22 -9.75
N GLU A 119 -16.32 31.76 -10.79
CA GLU A 119 -17.37 32.76 -10.65
C GLU A 119 -18.71 32.13 -10.18
N GLY A 120 -19.44 32.84 -9.31
CA GLY A 120 -20.73 32.40 -8.77
C GLY A 120 -21.26 33.33 -7.67
N GLU A 121 -22.34 32.95 -6.98
CA GLU A 121 -22.91 33.68 -5.82
C GLU A 121 -22.40 33.06 -4.48
N GLY A 122 -22.25 33.85 -3.40
CA GLY A 122 -21.72 33.40 -2.09
C GLY A 122 -20.37 34.02 -1.65
N PRO A 123 -19.72 33.56 -0.58
CA PRO A 123 -18.34 33.96 -0.22
C PRO A 123 -17.28 33.16 -1.01
N GLU A 124 -16.12 33.77 -1.28
CA GLU A 124 -15.01 33.17 -2.06
C GLU A 124 -14.46 31.85 -1.47
N ALA A 125 -14.52 31.69 -0.15
CA ALA A 125 -14.15 30.46 0.55
C ALA A 125 -15.02 29.24 0.14
N GLU A 126 -16.26 29.46 -0.30
CA GLU A 126 -17.16 28.40 -0.79
C GLU A 126 -16.98 28.14 -2.30
N ARG A 127 -16.25 29.03 -3.00
CA ARG A 127 -16.00 28.99 -4.45
C ARG A 127 -14.53 28.79 -4.79
N SER A 128 -13.81 28.14 -3.88
CA SER A 128 -12.42 27.79 -4.07
C SER A 128 -12.11 26.37 -3.61
N VAL A 129 -11.15 25.75 -4.28
CA VAL A 129 -10.55 24.47 -3.86
C VAL A 129 -9.03 24.60 -3.90
N GLY A 130 -8.35 23.97 -2.96
CA GLY A 130 -6.89 24.03 -2.84
C GLY A 130 -6.28 22.64 -2.71
N LEU A 131 -5.19 22.40 -3.43
CA LEU A 131 -4.33 21.22 -3.27
C LEU A 131 -2.90 21.66 -3.03
N THR A 132 -2.19 20.94 -2.16
CA THR A 132 -0.78 21.20 -1.87
C THR A 132 0.02 19.92 -2.04
N SER A 133 1.13 20.00 -2.75
CA SER A 133 2.06 18.89 -2.97
C SER A 133 3.50 19.34 -2.73
N GLY A 134 4.36 18.41 -2.34
CA GLY A 134 5.81 18.59 -2.31
C GLY A 134 6.44 17.80 -3.44
N ILE A 135 7.25 18.45 -4.27
CA ILE A 135 7.98 17.81 -5.35
C ILE A 135 9.48 17.85 -5.07
N ALA A 136 10.16 16.78 -5.45
CA ALA A 136 11.62 16.66 -5.43
C ALA A 136 12.07 16.14 -6.78
N TRP A 137 13.16 16.68 -7.32
CA TRP A 137 13.74 16.11 -8.53
C TRP A 137 14.36 14.74 -8.22
N VAL A 138 14.00 13.74 -9.01
CA VAL A 138 14.57 12.38 -8.99
C VAL A 138 15.12 12.08 -10.38
N ASP A 139 16.32 11.50 -10.46
CA ASP A 139 16.94 11.15 -11.74
C ASP A 139 16.14 10.06 -12.47
N PRO A 140 15.57 10.35 -13.66
CA PRO A 140 14.79 9.37 -14.41
C PRO A 140 15.63 8.17 -14.87
N LEU A 141 16.96 8.27 -15.02
CA LEU A 141 17.82 7.12 -15.36
C LEU A 141 17.89 6.09 -14.23
N LYS A 142 17.76 6.52 -12.97
CA LYS A 142 17.67 5.61 -11.80
C LYS A 142 16.28 4.98 -11.67
N THR A 143 15.26 5.59 -12.27
CA THR A 143 13.87 5.12 -12.23
C THR A 143 13.53 4.24 -13.43
N ALA A 144 14.13 4.49 -14.60
CA ALA A 144 13.91 3.78 -15.86
C ALA A 144 14.25 2.28 -15.79
N VAL A 145 15.32 1.92 -15.06
CA VAL A 145 15.76 0.53 -14.86
C VAL A 145 14.72 -0.30 -14.09
N LEU A 146 13.78 0.33 -13.37
CA LEU A 146 12.69 -0.34 -12.65
C LEU A 146 11.38 -0.45 -13.47
N THR A 147 11.28 0.26 -14.60
CA THR A 147 10.05 0.30 -15.43
C THR A 147 10.07 -0.72 -16.57
N GLU A 148 11.24 -1.09 -17.11
CA GLU A 148 11.31 -2.06 -18.22
C GLU A 148 10.92 -3.49 -17.79
N VAL A 149 11.02 -3.81 -16.50
CA VAL A 149 10.57 -5.12 -15.96
C VAL A 149 9.04 -5.20 -15.81
N ASN A 150 8.33 -4.05 -15.74
CA ASN A 150 6.88 -4.01 -15.51
C ASN A 150 6.05 -3.77 -16.78
N ALA A 151 6.67 -3.34 -17.88
CA ALA A 151 5.96 -2.99 -19.12
C ALA A 151 5.58 -4.20 -20.00
N ALA A 152 6.07 -5.41 -19.72
CA ALA A 152 5.89 -6.56 -20.61
C ALA A 152 4.53 -7.28 -20.52
N LYS A 153 3.58 -6.88 -19.65
CA LYS A 153 2.29 -7.59 -19.50
C LYS A 153 1.02 -6.75 -19.25
N ALA A 154 1.00 -5.48 -19.63
CA ALA A 154 -0.23 -4.68 -19.57
C ALA A 154 -0.82 -4.43 -20.96
N GLN A 155 -1.42 -5.46 -21.57
CA GLN A 155 -2.39 -5.27 -22.65
C GLN A 155 -3.68 -6.03 -22.32
N GLY A 156 -4.72 -5.28 -21.94
CA GLY A 156 -6.10 -5.77 -21.90
C GLY A 156 -6.98 -5.15 -20.82
N GLY A 157 -7.88 -4.25 -21.23
CA GLY A 157 -9.14 -3.97 -20.54
C GLY A 157 -9.09 -2.89 -19.45
N GLY A 158 -9.75 -1.76 -19.71
CA GLY A 158 -9.92 -0.67 -18.75
C GLY A 158 -10.69 -1.11 -17.52
N VAL A 159 -10.00 -1.16 -16.38
CA VAL A 159 -10.61 -1.23 -15.04
C VAL A 159 -10.49 0.16 -14.44
N ALA A 160 -11.63 0.72 -14.00
CA ALA A 160 -11.66 1.97 -13.26
C ALA A 160 -10.71 1.92 -12.04
N PRO A 161 -10.10 3.06 -11.62
CA PRO A 161 -9.10 3.07 -10.57
C PRO A 161 -9.65 2.45 -9.27
N VAL A 162 -9.03 1.36 -8.83
CA VAL A 162 -9.26 0.71 -7.53
C VAL A 162 -8.89 1.73 -6.45
N LYS A 163 -9.79 1.99 -5.48
CA LYS A 163 -9.44 2.83 -4.33
C LYS A 163 -8.34 2.13 -3.53
N PRO A 164 -7.30 2.85 -3.06
CA PRO A 164 -6.31 2.26 -2.18
C PRO A 164 -7.01 1.75 -0.91
N ALA A 165 -6.60 0.57 -0.42
CA ALA A 165 -7.15 -0.06 0.78
C ALA A 165 -6.87 0.74 2.06
N ALA A 166 -5.96 1.71 1.96
CA ALA A 166 -5.75 2.76 2.93
C ALA A 166 -5.99 4.13 2.28
N ALA A 167 -6.63 5.03 3.02
CA ALA A 167 -6.93 6.38 2.54
C ALA A 167 -6.58 7.40 3.61
N ALA A 168 -5.51 8.17 3.36
CA ALA A 168 -5.20 9.34 4.14
C ALA A 168 -6.33 10.36 3.98
N ALA A 169 -7.16 10.50 5.00
CA ALA A 169 -8.08 11.63 5.10
C ALA A 169 -7.46 12.64 6.08
N ALA A 170 -7.37 13.89 5.67
CA ALA A 170 -7.15 14.99 6.60
C ALA A 170 -8.33 15.05 7.60
N PRO A 171 -8.13 15.45 8.86
CA PRO A 171 -9.23 15.64 9.81
C PRO A 171 -10.27 16.57 9.20
N LEU A 172 -11.53 16.14 9.18
CA LEU A 172 -12.62 16.93 8.62
C LEU A 172 -12.84 18.18 9.50
N GLY A 173 -12.33 19.33 9.06
CA GLY A 173 -12.63 20.64 9.64
C GLY A 173 -12.13 20.87 11.07
N LEU A 174 -11.26 20.01 11.59
CA LEU A 174 -10.72 20.10 12.95
C LEU A 174 -9.23 20.48 12.90
N GLU A 175 -8.93 21.70 13.36
CA GLU A 175 -7.57 22.05 13.75
C GLU A 175 -7.27 21.36 15.08
N ILE A 176 -6.27 20.47 15.07
CA ILE A 176 -5.88 19.67 16.23
C ILE A 176 -4.71 20.37 16.91
N GLU A 177 -4.88 20.69 18.19
CA GLU A 177 -3.84 21.28 19.02
C GLU A 177 -2.86 20.21 19.51
N ALA A 178 -3.38 19.08 19.98
CA ALA A 178 -2.56 18.01 20.54
C ALA A 178 -3.27 16.64 20.52
N LEU A 179 -2.45 15.59 20.36
CA LEU A 179 -2.80 14.18 20.46
C LEU A 179 -1.90 13.53 21.52
N THR A 180 -2.42 13.39 22.75
CA THR A 180 -1.60 13.03 23.91
C THR A 180 -2.15 11.85 24.67
N LEU A 181 -1.23 11.05 25.23
CA LEU A 181 -1.52 9.93 26.11
C LEU A 181 -1.41 10.33 27.58
N PRO A 182 -2.17 9.70 28.50
CA PRO A 182 -2.07 10.00 29.91
C PRO A 182 -0.70 9.61 30.48
N PRO A 183 -0.19 10.34 31.48
CA PRO A 183 1.06 9.99 32.15
C PRO A 183 1.02 8.56 32.71
N GLY A 184 2.14 7.85 32.59
CA GLY A 184 2.26 6.44 33.00
C GLY A 184 1.89 5.42 31.90
N THR A 185 1.39 5.88 30.75
CA THR A 185 1.23 5.05 29.56
C THR A 185 2.61 4.75 28.95
N THR A 186 2.81 3.51 28.53
CA THR A 186 4.01 3.06 27.82
C THR A 186 3.60 2.51 26.44
N PRO A 187 3.56 3.38 25.39
CA PRO A 187 3.37 2.91 24.02
C PRO A 187 4.38 1.84 23.65
N GLY A 188 3.97 0.91 22.79
CA GLY A 188 4.78 -0.27 22.48
C GLY A 188 4.76 -1.34 23.57
N LYS A 189 4.00 -1.18 24.67
CA LYS A 189 3.80 -2.23 25.68
C LYS A 189 2.36 -2.36 26.13
N ASP A 190 1.69 -1.24 26.32
CA ASP A 190 0.29 -1.23 26.73
C ASP A 190 -0.61 -1.68 25.57
N LYS A 191 -1.45 -2.68 25.82
CA LYS A 191 -2.39 -3.24 24.82
C LYS A 191 -3.47 -2.24 24.40
N GLN A 192 -3.85 -1.34 25.30
CA GLN A 192 -4.84 -0.31 25.04
C GLN A 192 -4.34 1.01 25.64
N VAL A 193 -4.55 2.09 24.90
CA VAL A 193 -4.18 3.44 25.33
C VAL A 193 -5.37 4.38 25.16
N LYS A 194 -5.46 5.40 26.04
CA LYS A 194 -6.50 6.42 25.96
C LYS A 194 -5.92 7.67 25.32
N LEU A 195 -6.29 7.95 24.08
CA LEU A 195 -5.84 9.12 23.36
C LEU A 195 -6.75 10.31 23.67
N THR A 196 -6.17 11.40 24.13
CA THR A 196 -6.88 12.68 24.30
C THR A 196 -6.66 13.53 23.06
N ILE A 197 -7.77 13.88 22.39
CA ILE A 197 -7.81 14.81 21.26
C ILE A 197 -8.26 16.17 21.78
N LYS A 198 -7.39 17.17 21.61
CA LYS A 198 -7.71 18.56 21.88
C LYS A 198 -7.79 19.32 20.57
N SER A 199 -8.97 19.84 20.24
CA SER A 199 -9.15 20.74 19.09
C SER A 199 -9.01 22.19 19.51
N ILE A 200 -8.50 23.03 18.61
CA ILE A 200 -8.40 24.48 18.81
C ILE A 200 -9.79 25.13 18.97
N ASN A 201 -10.83 24.52 18.38
CA ASN A 201 -12.18 25.09 18.30
C ASN A 201 -13.17 24.52 19.33
N GLU A 202 -12.74 23.58 20.18
CA GLU A 202 -13.60 22.93 21.16
C GLU A 202 -13.08 23.10 22.60
N GLU A 203 -13.95 23.51 23.53
CA GLU A 203 -13.60 23.63 24.95
C GLU A 203 -13.41 22.26 25.64
N LYS A 204 -13.90 21.17 25.05
CA LYS A 204 -13.87 19.83 25.64
C LYS A 204 -12.99 18.90 24.82
N ALA A 205 -12.05 18.25 25.48
CA ALA A 205 -11.24 17.22 24.86
C ALA A 205 -12.05 15.92 24.65
N THR A 206 -11.88 15.30 23.48
CA THR A 206 -12.46 13.99 23.16
C THR A 206 -11.47 12.89 23.55
N ILE A 207 -11.95 11.80 24.15
CA ILE A 207 -11.11 10.65 24.52
C ILE A 207 -11.45 9.47 23.61
N LEU A 208 -10.44 8.94 22.92
CA LEU A 208 -10.53 7.70 22.15
C LEU A 208 -9.82 6.57 22.88
N VAL A 209 -10.39 5.37 22.82
CA VAL A 209 -9.66 4.16 23.22
C VAL A 209 -9.04 3.56 21.96
N LEU A 210 -7.72 3.44 21.97
CA LEU A 210 -6.97 2.81 20.90
C LEU A 210 -6.45 1.45 21.36
N GLU A 211 -6.47 0.48 20.46
CA GLU A 211 -5.95 -0.87 20.69
C GLU A 211 -4.67 -1.08 19.90
N GLN A 212 -3.68 -1.71 20.53
CA GLN A 212 -2.42 -2.01 19.89
C GLN A 212 -2.64 -3.03 18.75
N ILE A 213 -2.15 -2.75 17.53
CA ILE A 213 -2.43 -3.61 16.37
C ILE A 213 -1.78 -5.00 16.47
N ALA A 214 -0.68 -5.09 17.21
CA ALA A 214 0.03 -6.32 17.51
C ALA A 214 0.87 -6.14 18.77
N LYS A 215 1.29 -7.25 19.38
CA LYS A 215 2.14 -7.19 20.57
C LYS A 215 3.42 -6.39 20.29
N ASP A 216 3.73 -5.47 21.19
CA ASP A 216 4.90 -4.60 21.14
C ASP A 216 4.92 -3.58 19.97
N SER A 217 3.77 -3.38 19.31
CA SER A 217 3.60 -2.41 18.22
C SER A 217 3.52 -0.96 18.70
N HIS A 218 4.06 -0.04 17.91
CA HIS A 218 3.89 1.41 18.10
C HIS A 218 2.66 1.96 17.37
N PHE A 219 2.00 1.11 16.57
CA PHE A 219 0.74 1.44 15.94
C PHE A 219 -0.46 1.00 16.79
N TYR A 220 -1.41 1.90 16.89
CA TYR A 220 -2.64 1.74 17.62
C TYR A 220 -3.82 2.08 16.72
N ALA A 221 -4.88 1.30 16.78
CA ALA A 221 -6.03 1.44 15.91
C ALA A 221 -7.32 1.61 16.71
N THR A 222 -8.31 2.24 16.09
CA THR A 222 -9.67 2.29 16.62
C THR A 222 -10.68 2.30 15.48
N ALA A 223 -11.75 1.53 15.63
CA ALA A 223 -12.93 1.59 14.79
C ALA A 223 -14.03 2.49 15.39
N GLN A 224 -13.77 3.12 16.55
CA GLN A 224 -14.71 4.08 17.13
C GLN A 224 -14.88 5.26 16.16
N LEU A 225 -16.13 5.70 15.97
CA LEU A 225 -16.41 6.94 15.22
C LEU A 225 -15.58 8.07 15.80
N ASN A 226 -14.77 8.69 14.95
CA ASN A 226 -13.83 9.69 15.37
C ASN A 226 -13.59 10.72 14.25
N PRO A 227 -13.06 11.91 14.59
CA PRO A 227 -12.74 12.98 13.63
C PRO A 227 -11.87 12.63 12.42
N PHE A 228 -11.07 11.57 12.53
CA PHE A 228 -10.12 11.14 11.51
C PHE A 228 -10.71 10.08 10.58
N ALA A 229 -11.80 9.41 10.98
CA ALA A 229 -12.42 8.37 10.19
C ALA A 229 -12.95 8.94 8.87
N SER A 230 -12.55 8.32 7.76
CA SER A 230 -12.99 8.70 6.41
C SER A 230 -14.42 8.28 6.07
N GLY A 231 -15.11 7.61 7.01
CA GLY A 231 -16.49 7.17 6.92
C GLY A 231 -16.78 5.95 7.81
N PRO A 232 -18.01 5.43 7.77
CA PRO A 232 -18.37 4.19 8.46
C PRO A 232 -17.52 3.01 7.95
N GLY A 233 -16.99 2.21 8.87
CA GLY A 233 -16.13 1.05 8.54
C GLY A 233 -14.66 1.39 8.27
N ALA A 234 -14.27 2.67 8.37
CA ALA A 234 -12.86 3.06 8.36
C ALA A 234 -12.24 2.88 9.76
N ILE A 235 -11.09 2.22 9.81
CA ILE A 235 -10.30 2.04 11.04
C ILE A 235 -9.20 3.11 11.04
N SER A 236 -9.23 4.01 12.02
CA SER A 236 -8.21 5.04 12.15
C SER A 236 -6.99 4.50 12.88
N VAL A 237 -5.81 4.68 12.30
CA VAL A 237 -4.54 4.20 12.85
C VAL A 237 -3.66 5.37 13.26
N PHE A 238 -3.07 5.24 14.43
CA PHE A 238 -2.19 6.19 15.06
C PHE A 238 -0.84 5.54 15.36
N GLU A 239 0.24 6.28 15.20
CA GLU A 239 1.55 5.90 15.70
C GLU A 239 1.80 6.68 16.98
N CYS A 240 2.11 5.97 18.05
CA CYS A 240 2.30 6.55 19.37
C CYS A 240 3.72 6.30 19.88
N GLU A 241 4.38 7.37 20.27
CA GLU A 241 5.72 7.33 20.85
C GLU A 241 5.77 8.22 22.10
N SER A 242 6.31 7.67 23.19
CA SER A 242 6.33 8.32 24.49
C SER A 242 4.92 8.72 24.96
N LEU A 243 4.56 10.01 24.94
CA LEU A 243 3.23 10.50 25.31
C LEU A 243 2.51 11.21 24.16
N ASN A 244 3.07 11.16 22.96
CA ASN A 244 2.52 11.80 21.77
C ASN A 244 2.06 10.75 20.77
N CYS A 245 0.98 11.02 20.05
CA CYS A 245 0.56 10.22 18.93
C CYS A 245 0.40 11.07 17.67
N ARG A 246 0.59 10.45 16.51
CA ARG A 246 0.26 11.04 15.21
C ARG A 246 -0.75 10.14 14.50
N PHE A 247 -1.74 10.75 13.85
CA PHE A 247 -2.59 10.02 12.91
C PHE A 247 -1.75 9.59 11.71
N VAL A 248 -1.91 8.35 11.27
CA VAL A 248 -1.14 7.73 10.19
C VAL A 248 -2.02 7.55 8.96
N ASP A 249 -3.10 6.79 9.11
CA ASP A 249 -3.94 6.39 7.97
C ASP A 249 -5.31 5.88 8.42
N ASN A 250 -6.25 5.76 7.47
CA ASN A 250 -7.47 4.98 7.66
C ASN A 250 -7.38 3.68 6.86
N ILE A 251 -7.59 2.57 7.55
CA ILE A 251 -7.64 1.23 6.97
C ILE A 251 -9.09 0.87 6.66
N LEU A 252 -9.38 0.53 5.40
CA LEU A 252 -10.75 0.33 4.91
C LEU A 252 -11.15 -1.14 4.81
N GLY A 253 -10.19 -2.07 5.00
CA GLY A 253 -10.41 -3.50 4.84
C GLY A 253 -10.66 -4.27 6.12
N GLY A 254 -10.98 -3.61 7.23
CA GLY A 254 -11.39 -4.28 8.47
C GLY A 254 -10.26 -4.86 9.33
N VAL A 255 -9.00 -4.81 8.88
CA VAL A 255 -7.83 -5.19 9.71
C VAL A 255 -6.58 -4.37 9.39
N PRO A 256 -5.95 -3.73 10.39
CA PRO A 256 -4.58 -3.25 10.29
C PRO A 256 -3.60 -4.42 10.49
N LEU A 257 -2.70 -4.62 9.55
CA LEU A 257 -1.62 -5.61 9.61
C LEU A 257 -0.28 -4.91 9.76
N ARG A 258 0.73 -5.65 10.21
CA ARG A 258 2.09 -5.12 10.36
C ARG A 258 3.14 -5.96 9.64
N ILE A 259 4.20 -5.31 9.20
CA ILE A 259 5.45 -5.95 8.79
C ILE A 259 6.57 -5.34 9.63
N ALA A 260 7.25 -6.17 10.43
CA ALA A 260 8.27 -5.73 11.36
C ALA A 260 9.56 -6.54 11.23
N GLY A 261 10.68 -5.89 11.57
CA GLY A 261 12.00 -6.50 11.59
C GLY A 261 13.05 -5.50 12.03
N THR A 262 14.31 -5.86 11.83
CA THR A 262 15.46 -5.02 12.14
C THR A 262 16.33 -4.84 10.90
N VAL A 263 16.72 -3.60 10.61
CA VAL A 263 17.77 -3.31 9.63
C VAL A 263 19.11 -3.34 10.36
N TYR A 264 19.96 -4.28 10.00
CA TYR A 264 21.33 -4.34 10.46
C TYR A 264 22.25 -3.70 9.42
N SER A 265 23.18 -2.87 9.85
CA SER A 265 24.27 -2.42 8.99
C SER A 265 25.62 -2.81 9.56
N THR A 266 26.40 -3.45 8.69
CA THR A 266 27.83 -3.70 8.89
C THR A 266 28.69 -2.77 8.04
N SER A 267 28.08 -1.91 7.22
CA SER A 267 28.80 -0.87 6.51
C SER A 267 29.22 0.20 7.53
N GLY A 268 30.45 0.72 7.43
CA GLY A 268 30.91 1.80 8.31
C GLY A 268 30.14 3.12 8.16
N ASN A 269 29.08 3.16 7.33
CA ASN A 269 28.24 4.32 7.05
C ASN A 269 27.09 4.49 8.06
N GLY A 270 26.86 3.49 8.91
CA GLY A 270 25.82 3.51 9.93
C GLY A 270 24.39 3.50 9.37
N LEU A 271 23.41 3.78 10.22
CA LEU A 271 21.98 3.74 9.92
C LEU A 271 21.27 5.09 9.99
N GLY A 272 21.98 6.18 10.28
CA GLY A 272 21.38 7.50 10.51
C GLY A 272 20.65 8.12 9.31
N LEU A 273 20.96 7.67 8.08
CA LEU A 273 20.30 8.12 6.85
C LEU A 273 19.30 7.09 6.29
N ILE A 274 19.25 5.89 6.88
CA ILE A 274 18.40 4.82 6.38
C ILE A 274 16.95 5.10 6.76
N GLN A 275 16.08 5.09 5.74
CA GLN A 275 14.64 5.17 5.93
C GLN A 275 13.99 3.88 5.45
N VAL A 276 13.00 3.41 6.20
CA VAL A 276 12.20 2.24 5.85
C VAL A 276 10.82 2.69 5.44
N LEU A 277 10.36 2.22 4.27
CA LEU A 277 9.05 2.59 3.72
C LEU A 277 8.30 1.36 3.26
N TRP A 278 6.98 1.40 3.44
CA TRP A 278 6.05 0.50 2.77
C TRP A 278 5.50 1.19 1.52
N SER A 279 5.65 0.55 0.37
CA SER A 279 5.10 1.03 -0.90
C SER A 279 4.03 0.09 -1.42
N ALA A 280 2.84 0.65 -1.65
CA ALA A 280 1.71 -0.08 -2.22
C ALA A 280 0.90 0.86 -3.13
N ASN A 281 0.39 0.32 -4.25
CA ASN A 281 -0.53 1.01 -5.16
C ASN A 281 -0.08 2.43 -5.59
N GLY A 282 1.22 2.62 -5.83
CA GLY A 282 1.77 3.91 -6.28
C GLY A 282 1.97 4.96 -5.17
N ALA A 283 1.69 4.61 -3.90
CA ALA A 283 1.97 5.44 -2.74
C ALA A 283 3.07 4.80 -1.86
N ALA A 284 3.77 5.63 -1.08
CA ALA A 284 4.74 5.19 -0.09
C ALA A 284 4.41 5.78 1.28
N ARG A 285 4.47 4.95 2.31
CA ARG A 285 4.25 5.31 3.72
C ARG A 285 5.51 5.02 4.50
N GLN A 286 5.92 5.98 5.32
CA GLN A 286 7.07 5.80 6.19
C GLN A 286 6.71 4.79 7.30
N CYS A 287 7.61 3.85 7.54
CA CYS A 287 7.48 2.92 8.65
C CYS A 287 7.95 3.57 9.95
N TYR A 288 7.41 3.14 11.09
CA TYR A 288 8.00 3.48 12.38
C TYR A 288 9.41 2.89 12.43
N THR A 289 10.38 3.65 12.93
CA THR A 289 11.75 3.20 13.08
C THR A 289 12.31 3.65 14.42
N GLN A 290 12.98 2.75 15.12
CA GLN A 290 13.65 3.04 16.38
C GLN A 290 15.09 2.56 16.32
N LEU A 291 16.03 3.50 16.41
CA LEU A 291 17.45 3.19 16.42
C LEU A 291 17.79 2.44 17.71
N SER A 292 18.36 1.25 17.57
CA SER A 292 18.87 0.44 18.67
C SER A 292 20.40 0.38 18.58
N GLN A 293 21.10 0.66 19.69
CA GLN A 293 22.57 0.66 19.70
C GLN A 293 23.16 -0.75 19.52
N SER A 294 24.47 -0.77 19.22
CA SER A 294 25.19 -1.83 18.52
C SER A 294 24.92 -3.27 18.98
N THR A 295 24.77 -4.15 17.99
CA THR A 295 24.65 -5.60 18.17
C THR A 295 25.81 -6.29 17.46
N GLY A 296 26.50 -7.21 18.15
CA GLY A 296 27.59 -7.99 17.59
C GLY A 296 28.51 -8.61 18.65
N THR A 297 29.27 -9.62 18.26
CA THR A 297 30.29 -10.27 19.10
C THR A 297 31.69 -10.01 18.56
N GLY A 298 32.62 -9.56 19.40
CA GLY A 298 34.01 -9.33 19.01
C GLY A 298 34.23 -8.00 18.26
N THR A 299 35.00 -8.04 17.17
CA THR A 299 35.47 -6.86 16.40
C THR A 299 34.49 -6.33 15.36
N LEU A 300 33.41 -7.04 15.05
CA LEU A 300 32.33 -6.57 14.16
C LEU A 300 31.15 -6.11 15.00
N GLN A 301 30.94 -4.80 15.04
CA GLN A 301 29.76 -4.15 15.60
C GLN A 301 28.84 -3.81 14.43
N ALA A 302 27.58 -4.25 14.48
CA ALA A 302 26.54 -3.78 13.57
C ALA A 302 25.66 -2.75 14.27
N GLU A 303 25.27 -1.71 13.54
CA GLU A 303 24.16 -0.87 13.96
C GLU A 303 22.85 -1.59 13.69
N ALA A 304 21.83 -1.33 14.51
CA ALA A 304 20.51 -1.93 14.38
C ALA A 304 19.43 -0.84 14.37
N LEU A 305 18.50 -0.93 13.43
CA LEU A 305 17.34 -0.04 13.32
C LEU A 305 16.09 -0.92 13.26
N ALA A 306 15.37 -1.02 14.38
CA ALA A 306 14.10 -1.72 14.41
C ALA A 306 13.09 -0.93 13.56
N TYR A 307 12.27 -1.63 12.78
CA TYR A 307 11.24 -1.01 11.96
C TYR A 307 9.91 -1.75 12.07
N GLU A 308 8.82 -0.99 11.89
CA GLU A 308 7.47 -1.51 11.82
C GLU A 308 6.67 -0.74 10.76
N CYS A 309 6.11 -1.46 9.80
CA CYS A 309 5.33 -0.90 8.70
C CYS A 309 3.86 -1.31 8.83
N LEU A 310 2.94 -0.37 8.59
CA LEU A 310 1.50 -0.60 8.55
C LEU A 310 1.05 -1.05 7.16
N VAL A 311 0.23 -2.11 7.12
CA VAL A 311 -0.36 -2.66 5.89
C VAL A 311 -1.87 -2.82 6.07
N ALA A 312 -2.67 -2.46 5.08
CA ALA A 312 -4.11 -2.70 5.11
C ALA A 312 -4.44 -4.12 4.63
N GLY A 313 -5.08 -4.94 5.47
CA GLY A 313 -5.62 -6.24 5.06
C GLY A 313 -7.08 -6.17 4.62
N ASN A 314 -7.72 -7.32 4.40
CA ASN A 314 -9.13 -7.44 4.05
C ASN A 314 -9.80 -8.59 4.83
N CYS A 315 -10.79 -8.27 5.66
CA CYS A 315 -11.53 -9.20 6.50
C CYS A 315 -12.80 -9.79 5.89
N ASN A 316 -13.22 -9.35 4.70
CA ASN A 316 -14.52 -9.71 4.07
C ASN A 316 -14.80 -11.21 3.88
N VAL A 317 -13.77 -12.06 4.07
CA VAL A 317 -13.89 -13.52 3.96
C VAL A 317 -13.29 -14.23 5.18
N THR A 318 -12.93 -13.48 6.22
CA THR A 318 -12.37 -13.97 7.48
C THR A 318 -13.42 -13.79 8.57
N ALA A 319 -13.57 -14.79 9.45
CA ALA A 319 -14.54 -14.68 10.54
C ALA A 319 -14.23 -13.51 11.50
N ASP A 320 -15.28 -12.91 12.04
CA ASP A 320 -15.23 -11.81 13.01
C ASP A 320 -14.31 -12.10 14.20
N GLY A 321 -13.52 -11.09 14.59
CA GLY A 321 -12.63 -11.18 15.75
C GLY A 321 -11.43 -12.10 15.57
N VAL A 322 -11.25 -12.71 14.39
CA VAL A 322 -10.15 -13.63 14.11
C VAL A 322 -8.95 -12.88 13.55
N ASN A 323 -7.76 -13.16 14.08
CA ASN A 323 -6.47 -12.65 13.58
C ASN A 323 -6.41 -11.11 13.43
N GLY A 324 -7.11 -10.37 14.31
CA GLY A 324 -7.14 -8.91 14.28
C GLY A 324 -8.23 -8.31 13.38
N CYS A 325 -9.07 -9.13 12.75
CA CYS A 325 -10.29 -8.65 12.13
C CYS A 325 -11.22 -8.04 13.16
N TYR A 326 -11.65 -6.81 12.90
CA TYR A 326 -12.69 -6.19 13.71
C TYR A 326 -14.00 -6.97 13.55
N PRO A 327 -14.82 -7.07 14.61
CA PRO A 327 -16.14 -7.70 14.50
C PRO A 327 -17.08 -6.83 13.65
N ASP A 328 -18.10 -7.43 13.03
CA ASP A 328 -19.07 -6.73 12.18
C ASP A 328 -19.79 -5.58 12.90
N THR A 329 -19.93 -5.69 14.23
CA THR A 329 -20.47 -4.62 15.08
C THR A 329 -19.65 -3.32 15.04
N ALA A 330 -18.37 -3.39 14.66
CA ALA A 330 -17.47 -2.25 14.54
C ALA A 330 -17.15 -1.92 13.08
N VAL A 331 -16.86 -2.94 12.27
CA VAL A 331 -16.61 -2.80 10.83
C VAL A 331 -17.31 -3.96 10.12
N ALA A 332 -18.44 -3.68 9.49
CA ALA A 332 -19.24 -4.70 8.81
C ALA A 332 -18.68 -5.04 7.42
N ASP A 333 -18.83 -6.29 6.99
CA ASP A 333 -18.50 -6.72 5.63
C ASP A 333 -19.14 -5.83 4.53
N GLU A 334 -20.38 -5.37 4.71
CA GLU A 334 -21.00 -4.45 3.75
C GLU A 334 -20.24 -3.12 3.62
N GLN A 335 -19.62 -2.63 4.70
CA GLN A 335 -18.81 -1.41 4.69
C GLN A 335 -17.50 -1.65 3.95
N ILE A 336 -16.82 -2.78 4.21
CA ILE A 336 -15.59 -3.17 3.50
C ILE A 336 -15.88 -3.30 1.99
N ASN A 337 -16.98 -3.96 1.63
CA ASN A 337 -17.43 -4.12 0.25
C ASN A 337 -17.76 -2.78 -0.42
N ALA A 338 -18.34 -1.82 0.31
CA ALA A 338 -18.61 -0.48 -0.20
C ALA A 338 -17.33 0.29 -0.56
N TYR A 339 -16.23 0.05 0.16
CA TYR A 339 -14.92 0.61 -0.17
C TYR A 339 -14.22 -0.09 -1.34
N ARG A 340 -14.71 -1.26 -1.76
CA ARG A 340 -14.14 -2.09 -2.84
C ARG A 340 -12.68 -2.44 -2.60
N VAL A 341 -12.34 -2.77 -1.34
CA VAL A 341 -10.99 -3.22 -0.98
C VAL A 341 -10.70 -4.53 -1.72
N PRO A 342 -9.58 -4.64 -2.46
CA PRO A 342 -9.24 -5.86 -3.18
C PRO A 342 -9.07 -7.05 -2.22
N PRO A 343 -9.25 -8.30 -2.70
CA PRO A 343 -9.01 -9.49 -1.91
C PRO A 343 -7.63 -9.47 -1.26
N GLY A 344 -7.60 -9.76 0.04
CA GLY A 344 -6.38 -9.74 0.84
C GLY A 344 -5.80 -8.35 1.18
N GLY A 345 -6.46 -7.27 0.74
CA GLY A 345 -6.01 -5.91 1.01
C GLY A 345 -4.83 -5.51 0.12
N GLU A 346 -3.78 -4.96 0.72
CA GLU A 346 -2.63 -4.45 -0.01
C GLU A 346 -1.60 -5.55 -0.30
N TYR A 347 -1.03 -5.45 -1.50
CA TYR A 347 0.26 -6.02 -1.84
C TYR A 347 1.23 -4.86 -2.11
N GLY A 348 2.52 -5.09 -1.89
CA GLY A 348 3.49 -4.01 -1.91
C GLY A 348 4.89 -4.46 -1.57
N ALA A 349 5.74 -3.51 -1.18
CA ALA A 349 7.11 -3.78 -0.80
C ALA A 349 7.54 -2.96 0.42
N VAL A 350 8.34 -3.57 1.29
CA VAL A 350 9.14 -2.82 2.27
C VAL A 350 10.48 -2.50 1.62
N GLY A 351 10.79 -1.22 1.49
CA GLY A 351 12.02 -0.73 0.86
C GLY A 351 12.88 0.10 1.80
N LEU A 352 14.18 0.10 1.52
CA LEU A 352 15.18 0.93 2.17
C LEU A 352 15.58 2.10 1.25
N LEU A 353 15.53 3.32 1.77
CA LEU A 353 16.11 4.51 1.15
C LEU A 353 17.32 4.98 1.94
N GLY A 354 18.20 5.74 1.29
CA GLY A 354 19.40 6.29 1.92
C GLY A 354 20.59 5.34 1.96
N LEU A 355 20.56 4.24 1.20
CA LEU A 355 21.74 3.41 0.93
C LEU A 355 22.82 4.31 0.30
N ASN A 356 24.01 4.31 0.90
CA ASN A 356 25.08 5.23 0.54
C ASN A 356 26.05 4.59 -0.47
N ASP A 357 26.51 5.37 -1.45
CA ASP A 357 27.54 4.98 -2.42
C ASP A 357 28.85 5.76 -2.25
N GLN A 358 28.95 6.63 -1.25
CA GLN A 358 30.08 7.55 -1.15
C GLN A 358 31.39 6.87 -0.73
N ALA A 359 32.46 7.16 -1.49
CA ALA A 359 33.84 6.68 -1.35
C ALA A 359 34.18 5.27 -1.89
N GLY A 360 33.36 4.70 -2.77
CA GLY A 360 33.71 3.47 -3.51
C GLY A 360 33.41 2.16 -2.77
N HIS A 361 32.73 2.24 -1.63
CA HIS A 361 32.06 1.12 -1.00
C HIS A 361 30.58 1.17 -1.39
N GLU A 362 30.22 0.54 -2.50
CA GLU A 362 28.81 0.35 -2.83
C GLU A 362 28.17 -0.50 -1.73
N GLU A 363 26.98 -0.13 -1.23
CA GLU A 363 26.22 -0.96 -0.28
C GLU A 363 25.30 -1.93 -1.02
N GLN A 364 25.08 -3.11 -0.44
CA GLN A 364 24.08 -4.06 -0.88
C GLN A 364 23.21 -4.51 0.28
N VAL A 365 21.98 -4.90 -0.04
CA VAL A 365 21.06 -5.53 0.90
C VAL A 365 21.10 -7.04 0.66
N CYS A 366 21.40 -7.78 1.72
CA CYS A 366 21.43 -9.23 1.73
C CYS A 366 20.04 -9.80 2.03
N PHE A 367 19.62 -10.76 1.22
CA PHE A 367 18.41 -11.57 1.43
C PHE A 367 18.78 -13.04 1.62
N LEU A 368 17.79 -13.89 1.92
CA LEU A 368 17.98 -15.33 2.09
C LEU A 368 18.75 -15.97 0.92
N GLU A 369 18.49 -15.50 -0.29
CA GLU A 369 19.08 -15.99 -1.53
C GLU A 369 20.58 -15.69 -1.61
N ASN A 370 21.06 -14.64 -0.93
CA ASN A 370 22.49 -14.35 -0.82
C ASN A 370 23.19 -15.25 0.19
N LEU A 371 22.45 -15.92 1.08
CA LEU A 371 22.98 -16.89 2.02
C LEU A 371 23.13 -18.29 1.39
N ALA A 372 22.52 -18.53 0.22
CA ALA A 372 22.67 -19.74 -0.58
C ALA A 372 23.98 -19.76 -1.40
N ASP A 373 24.42 -20.93 -1.87
CA ASP A 373 25.62 -21.05 -2.72
C ASP A 373 25.44 -20.32 -4.07
N PRO A 374 26.24 -19.26 -4.36
CA PRO A 374 26.15 -18.51 -5.61
C PRO A 374 26.44 -19.33 -6.86
N ALA A 375 27.25 -20.40 -6.76
CA ALA A 375 27.64 -21.22 -7.92
C ALA A 375 26.46 -21.97 -8.54
N ILE A 376 25.40 -22.16 -7.76
CA ILE A 376 24.20 -22.88 -8.17
C ILE A 376 23.31 -22.00 -9.06
N PHE A 377 23.34 -20.69 -8.86
CA PHE A 377 22.51 -19.74 -9.59
C PHE A 377 23.28 -19.04 -10.74
N TYR A 378 24.61 -19.16 -10.77
CA TYR A 378 25.48 -18.54 -11.78
C TYR A 378 25.91 -19.56 -12.86
N ASN A 379 25.40 -19.47 -14.08
CA ASN A 379 26.02 -20.14 -15.23
C ASN A 379 26.28 -19.17 -16.39
N PRO A 380 27.55 -18.73 -16.58
CA PRO A 380 27.93 -17.74 -17.59
C PRO A 380 27.82 -18.26 -19.04
N SER A 381 27.46 -19.52 -19.25
CA SER A 381 27.33 -20.15 -20.57
C SER A 381 25.87 -20.46 -20.96
N GLY A 382 24.89 -19.98 -20.20
CA GLY A 382 23.46 -20.10 -20.54
C GLY A 382 22.57 -20.74 -19.47
N GLY A 383 22.83 -20.50 -18.17
CA GLY A 383 21.98 -21.04 -17.11
C GLY A 383 21.60 -20.01 -16.04
N LEU A 384 20.41 -20.23 -15.48
CA LEU A 384 19.68 -19.56 -14.40
C LEU A 384 19.76 -18.01 -14.33
N ASN A 385 18.58 -17.39 -14.27
CA ASN A 385 18.32 -15.96 -14.39
C ASN A 385 19.25 -15.08 -13.54
N THR A 386 20.00 -14.13 -14.12
CA THR A 386 20.84 -13.16 -13.39
C THR A 386 20.08 -12.23 -12.45
N ALA A 387 18.74 -12.19 -12.47
CA ALA A 387 17.92 -11.36 -11.59
C ALA A 387 18.15 -11.62 -10.08
N TYR A 388 18.64 -12.81 -9.68
CA TYR A 388 19.04 -13.04 -8.28
C TYR A 388 20.31 -12.23 -7.88
N LEU A 389 21.18 -11.91 -8.85
CA LEU A 389 22.36 -11.06 -8.67
C LEU A 389 22.02 -9.57 -8.70
N GLU A 390 20.84 -9.20 -9.18
CA GLU A 390 20.43 -7.80 -9.19
C GLU A 390 20.28 -7.32 -7.74
N PRO A 391 20.96 -6.22 -7.37
CA PRO A 391 20.81 -5.63 -6.04
C PRO A 391 19.38 -5.14 -5.88
N ALA A 392 18.70 -5.58 -4.83
CA ALA A 392 17.36 -5.14 -4.49
C ALA A 392 17.39 -4.37 -3.17
N GLY A 393 16.95 -3.12 -3.17
CA GLY A 393 16.78 -2.34 -1.93
C GLY A 393 15.44 -2.60 -1.22
N LYS A 394 14.69 -3.64 -1.61
CA LYS A 394 13.31 -3.87 -1.18
C LYS A 394 12.95 -5.35 -1.13
N ARG A 395 11.96 -5.67 -0.29
CA ARG A 395 11.31 -6.98 -0.19
C ARG A 395 9.84 -6.85 -0.59
N ASN A 396 9.36 -7.70 -1.50
CA ASN A 396 7.96 -7.68 -1.96
C ASN A 396 7.09 -8.62 -1.13
N TYR A 397 5.81 -8.29 -1.02
CA TYR A 397 4.80 -9.02 -0.27
C TYR A 397 3.52 -9.10 -1.09
N ALA A 398 3.09 -10.30 -1.47
CA ALA A 398 1.85 -10.52 -2.20
C ALA A 398 1.29 -11.93 -2.02
N ALA A 399 -0.01 -12.09 -2.23
CA ALA A 399 -0.60 -13.39 -2.52
C ALA A 399 -0.69 -13.60 -4.04
N LYS A 400 -0.47 -14.84 -4.48
CA LYS A 400 -0.53 -15.29 -5.87
C LYS A 400 -1.66 -16.30 -5.98
N ARG A 401 -2.78 -15.86 -6.55
CA ARG A 401 -3.91 -16.72 -6.86
C ARG A 401 -3.72 -17.35 -8.22
N PHE A 402 -3.90 -18.66 -8.28
CA PHE A 402 -3.94 -19.36 -9.55
C PHE A 402 -5.39 -19.49 -10.03
N MET A 403 -5.70 -18.86 -11.16
CA MET A 403 -7.05 -18.83 -11.72
C MET A 403 -7.07 -19.34 -13.16
N ARG A 404 -8.22 -19.89 -13.56
CA ARG A 404 -8.50 -20.18 -14.95
C ARG A 404 -9.24 -19.01 -15.61
N GLU A 405 -8.64 -18.43 -16.65
CA GLU A 405 -9.27 -17.39 -17.46
C GLU A 405 -9.14 -17.73 -18.96
N ASN A 406 -10.23 -17.61 -19.72
CA ASN A 406 -10.24 -17.80 -21.17
C ASN A 406 -9.61 -19.13 -21.66
N GLY A 407 -9.75 -20.20 -20.87
CA GLY A 407 -9.25 -21.52 -21.21
C GLY A 407 -7.80 -21.80 -20.80
N SER A 408 -7.06 -20.81 -20.29
CA SER A 408 -5.68 -20.93 -19.80
C SER A 408 -5.58 -20.54 -18.33
N ASN A 409 -4.51 -20.96 -17.66
CA ASN A 409 -4.27 -20.59 -16.27
C ASN A 409 -3.40 -19.34 -16.17
N GLN A 410 -3.78 -18.45 -15.26
CA GLN A 410 -3.08 -17.22 -14.98
C GLN A 410 -2.82 -17.08 -13.49
N VAL A 411 -1.72 -16.42 -13.16
CA VAL A 411 -1.37 -16.05 -11.78
C VAL A 411 -1.81 -14.61 -11.55
N GLN A 412 -2.88 -14.42 -10.78
CA GLN A 412 -3.34 -13.12 -10.33
C GLN A 412 -2.62 -12.73 -9.03
N THR A 413 -2.34 -11.44 -8.87
CA THR A 413 -1.76 -10.89 -7.64
C THR A 413 -2.86 -10.30 -6.75
N GLU A 414 -2.85 -10.69 -5.48
CA GLU A 414 -3.76 -10.22 -4.43
C GLU A 414 -2.96 -9.71 -3.22
N GLY A 415 -3.65 -9.05 -2.28
CA GLY A 415 -3.02 -8.59 -1.04
C GLY A 415 -2.48 -9.72 -0.19
N ILE A 416 -1.41 -9.45 0.57
CA ILE A 416 -0.70 -10.46 1.36
C ILE A 416 -1.53 -10.98 2.55
N ASN A 417 -2.45 -10.17 3.07
CA ASN A 417 -3.39 -10.49 4.14
C ASN A 417 -2.82 -11.24 5.36
N ARG A 418 -1.60 -10.90 5.74
CA ARG A 418 -0.93 -11.48 6.91
C ARG A 418 0.10 -10.52 7.48
N SER A 419 0.23 -10.50 8.80
CA SER A 419 1.32 -9.79 9.48
C SER A 419 2.61 -10.61 9.50
N TYR A 420 3.75 -9.94 9.46
CA TYR A 420 5.07 -10.57 9.54
C TYR A 420 5.95 -9.89 10.59
N SER A 421 6.74 -10.68 11.31
CA SER A 421 7.80 -10.21 12.20
C SER A 421 9.09 -11.01 12.00
N GLY A 422 10.23 -10.44 12.40
CA GLY A 422 11.56 -11.03 12.16
C GLY A 422 12.03 -10.87 10.70
N HIS A 423 11.40 -10.00 9.91
CA HIS A 423 11.74 -9.81 8.51
C HIS A 423 12.95 -8.86 8.38
N ASP A 424 14.11 -9.32 8.83
CA ASP A 424 15.30 -8.48 8.96
C ASP A 424 15.92 -8.14 7.61
N PHE A 425 16.57 -6.98 7.54
CA PHE A 425 17.43 -6.57 6.43
C PHE A 425 18.88 -6.55 6.92
N LEU A 426 19.81 -6.97 6.06
CA LEU A 426 21.24 -6.85 6.34
C LEU A 426 21.90 -6.02 5.25
N ILE A 427 22.45 -4.87 5.62
CA ILE A 427 23.26 -4.02 4.77
C ILE A 427 24.72 -4.42 4.96
N SER A 428 25.38 -4.75 3.85
CA SER A 428 26.81 -5.04 3.79
C SER A 428 27.49 -4.22 2.71
N ALA A 429 28.81 -4.17 2.74
CA ALA A 429 29.59 -3.76 1.58
C ALA A 429 29.28 -4.70 0.41
N LYS A 430 29.02 -4.13 -0.77
CA LYS A 430 28.82 -4.82 -2.04
C LYS A 430 30.17 -5.30 -2.55
N ALA A 431 30.18 -6.51 -3.08
CA ALA A 431 31.27 -6.98 -3.91
C ALA A 431 30.73 -7.40 -5.27
N LEU A 432 31.39 -6.93 -6.34
CA LEU A 432 31.03 -7.20 -7.74
C LEU A 432 31.42 -8.61 -8.21
N THR A 433 31.77 -9.50 -7.28
CA THR A 433 32.20 -10.88 -7.52
C THR A 433 31.37 -11.82 -6.64
N PRO A 434 31.41 -13.15 -6.85
CA PRO A 434 30.76 -14.11 -5.95
C PRO A 434 31.11 -13.96 -4.46
N ALA A 435 32.17 -13.21 -4.13
CA ALA A 435 32.50 -12.79 -2.78
C ALA A 435 31.40 -11.98 -2.09
N GLY A 436 30.50 -11.30 -2.84
CA GLY A 436 29.39 -10.53 -2.27
C GLY A 436 28.40 -11.38 -1.49
N ASN A 437 28.08 -12.58 -1.99
CA ASN A 437 27.26 -13.54 -1.26
C ASN A 437 28.01 -14.11 -0.06
N GLN A 438 29.32 -14.31 -0.15
CA GLN A 438 30.12 -14.76 0.99
C GLN A 438 30.13 -13.72 2.13
N ILE A 439 30.23 -12.42 1.80
CA ILE A 439 30.12 -11.35 2.79
C ILE A 439 28.75 -11.39 3.49
N CYS A 440 27.66 -11.53 2.72
CA CYS A 440 26.33 -11.68 3.28
C CYS A 440 26.22 -12.88 4.22
N LYS A 441 26.78 -14.04 3.85
CA LYS A 441 26.80 -15.25 4.70
C LYS A 441 27.58 -15.06 5.98
N ASP A 442 28.79 -14.52 5.87
CA ASP A 442 29.68 -14.36 7.01
C ASP A 442 29.08 -13.37 8.01
N HIS A 443 28.58 -12.23 7.53
CA HIS A 443 27.96 -11.22 8.38
C HIS A 443 26.64 -11.69 9.00
N ALA A 444 25.79 -12.39 8.23
CA ALA A 444 24.56 -12.96 8.76
C ALA A 444 24.83 -14.01 9.86
N SER A 445 25.81 -14.89 9.64
CA SER A 445 26.25 -15.90 10.61
C SER A 445 26.79 -15.26 11.90
N LEU A 446 27.62 -14.22 11.77
CA LEU A 446 28.19 -13.50 12.92
C LEU A 446 27.15 -12.74 13.74
N LEU A 447 26.12 -12.20 13.08
CA LEU A 447 25.00 -11.53 13.76
C LEU A 447 23.93 -12.52 14.24
N ALA A 448 24.07 -13.81 13.94
CA ALA A 448 23.08 -14.85 14.20
C ALA A 448 21.68 -14.50 13.64
N ILE A 449 21.64 -13.90 12.45
CA ILE A 449 20.41 -13.53 11.74
C ILE A 449 20.28 -14.34 10.45
N THR A 450 19.03 -14.54 10.03
CA THR A 450 18.70 -15.12 8.73
C THR A 450 17.78 -14.14 8.02
N PRO A 451 18.29 -13.28 7.10
CA PRO A 451 17.45 -12.34 6.37
C PRO A 451 16.34 -13.09 5.63
N ALA A 452 15.11 -12.56 5.71
CA ALA A 452 13.98 -13.15 5.00
C ALA A 452 14.15 -13.04 3.46
N PRO A 453 13.48 -13.91 2.66
CA PRO A 453 13.54 -13.90 1.21
C PRO A 453 13.21 -12.53 0.60
N ARG A 454 13.66 -12.29 -0.64
CA ARG A 454 13.33 -11.07 -1.39
C ARG A 454 11.84 -10.97 -1.71
N ASP A 455 11.19 -12.09 -1.98
CA ASP A 455 9.78 -12.16 -2.34
C ASP A 455 9.02 -13.02 -1.34
N ILE A 456 8.17 -12.39 -0.54
CA ILE A 456 7.26 -13.08 0.39
C ILE A 456 5.95 -13.32 -0.35
N THR A 457 5.80 -14.56 -0.81
CA THR A 457 4.63 -14.97 -1.59
C THR A 457 3.75 -15.93 -0.81
N ARG A 458 2.45 -15.65 -0.73
CA ARG A 458 1.43 -16.65 -0.40
C ARG A 458 0.85 -17.22 -1.68
N THR A 459 0.57 -18.52 -1.71
CA THR A 459 -0.10 -19.19 -2.82
C THR A 459 -1.57 -19.43 -2.47
N LEU A 460 -2.46 -19.23 -3.44
CA LEU A 460 -3.90 -19.44 -3.28
C LEU A 460 -4.44 -20.23 -4.48
N ALA A 461 -5.08 -21.37 -4.22
CA ALA A 461 -5.84 -22.07 -5.25
C ALA A 461 -7.06 -21.25 -5.69
N GLN A 462 -7.65 -21.57 -6.86
CA GLN A 462 -8.72 -20.77 -7.46
C GLN A 462 -9.89 -20.49 -6.51
N ALA A 463 -10.35 -21.52 -5.78
CA ALA A 463 -11.48 -21.42 -4.85
C ALA A 463 -11.08 -21.01 -3.41
N GLN A 464 -9.78 -20.87 -3.13
CA GLN A 464 -9.31 -20.62 -1.77
C GLN A 464 -9.50 -19.15 -1.38
N ALA A 465 -10.30 -18.89 -0.35
CA ALA A 465 -10.47 -17.53 0.17
C ALA A 465 -9.13 -16.97 0.67
N ASN A 466 -8.86 -15.69 0.38
CA ASN A 466 -7.70 -14.98 0.90
C ASN A 466 -8.01 -14.47 2.32
N THR A 467 -8.06 -15.39 3.28
CA THR A 467 -8.34 -15.06 4.68
C THR A 467 -7.13 -14.44 5.38
N VAL A 468 -7.40 -13.67 6.43
CA VAL A 468 -6.38 -13.14 7.32
C VAL A 468 -5.83 -14.28 8.14
N LEU A 469 -4.51 -14.49 8.06
CA LEU A 469 -3.83 -15.53 8.84
C LEU A 469 -3.14 -14.96 10.08
N PRO A 470 -2.85 -15.79 11.10
CA PRO A 470 -2.06 -15.36 12.25
C PRO A 470 -0.70 -14.82 11.81
N GLU A 471 -0.15 -13.86 12.54
CA GLU A 471 1.18 -13.30 12.28
C GLU A 471 2.22 -14.42 12.10
N LYS A 472 3.06 -14.31 11.05
CA LYS A 472 4.19 -15.22 10.85
C LYS A 472 5.45 -14.57 11.41
N PHE A 473 6.12 -15.28 12.30
CA PHE A 473 7.45 -14.91 12.75
C PHE A 473 8.49 -15.69 11.94
N SER A 474 9.41 -14.97 11.29
CA SER A 474 10.50 -15.56 10.52
C SER A 474 11.81 -15.24 11.23
N SER A 475 12.24 -16.07 12.18
CA SER A 475 13.59 -15.94 12.76
C SER A 475 14.25 -17.30 12.85
N GLY A 476 15.53 -17.37 12.48
CA GLY A 476 16.30 -18.60 12.48
C GLY A 476 16.02 -19.49 11.26
N GLY A 477 16.91 -20.46 11.05
CA GLY A 477 16.93 -21.34 9.87
C GLY A 477 18.19 -21.11 9.03
N ALA A 478 18.62 -22.14 8.32
CA ALA A 478 19.71 -22.05 7.36
C ALA A 478 19.12 -21.88 5.95
N ALA A 479 19.82 -21.18 5.07
CA ALA A 479 19.43 -21.16 3.66
C ALA A 479 19.69 -22.54 3.04
N HIS A 480 18.63 -23.20 2.58
CA HIS A 480 18.69 -24.47 1.89
C HIS A 480 18.42 -24.27 0.41
N THR A 481 19.36 -24.72 -0.44
CA THR A 481 19.22 -24.62 -1.89
C THR A 481 18.79 -25.95 -2.50
N VAL A 482 17.82 -25.88 -3.40
CA VAL A 482 17.37 -27.00 -4.22
C VAL A 482 17.47 -26.62 -5.70
N THR A 483 17.98 -27.55 -6.52
CA THR A 483 17.94 -27.42 -7.98
C THR A 483 17.31 -28.64 -8.61
N GLY A 484 16.74 -28.43 -9.79
CA GLY A 484 16.18 -29.52 -10.57
C GLY A 484 16.04 -29.17 -12.04
N LEU A 485 15.80 -30.21 -12.83
CA LEU A 485 15.47 -30.09 -14.24
C LEU A 485 13.96 -29.91 -14.39
N VAL A 486 13.58 -29.04 -15.33
CA VAL A 486 12.20 -28.95 -15.82
C VAL A 486 12.14 -29.85 -17.04
N THR A 487 11.54 -31.03 -16.87
CA THR A 487 11.55 -32.10 -17.89
C THR A 487 10.49 -31.92 -18.97
N ARG A 488 9.61 -30.92 -18.87
CA ARG A 488 8.55 -30.64 -19.85
C ARG A 488 8.28 -29.14 -20.08
N SER A 489 7.95 -28.89 -21.34
CA SER A 489 7.40 -27.71 -22.01
C SER A 489 6.14 -27.15 -21.35
N GLY A 490 6.26 -26.47 -20.22
CA GLY A 490 5.16 -25.68 -19.65
C GLY A 490 5.31 -24.22 -20.06
N VAL A 491 4.39 -23.67 -20.86
CA VAL A 491 4.40 -22.22 -21.11
C VAL A 491 3.98 -21.50 -19.83
N GLY A 492 4.68 -20.42 -19.47
CA GLY A 492 4.35 -19.63 -18.29
C GLY A 492 4.49 -20.35 -16.94
N LEU A 493 5.41 -21.33 -16.84
CA LEU A 493 5.74 -21.96 -15.56
C LEU A 493 6.10 -20.90 -14.51
N SER A 494 5.49 -21.01 -13.34
CA SER A 494 5.76 -20.19 -12.15
C SER A 494 5.97 -21.13 -10.97
N LEU A 495 7.06 -20.92 -10.23
CA LEU A 495 7.39 -21.70 -9.04
C LEU A 495 7.47 -20.77 -7.83
N PHE A 496 6.97 -21.23 -6.69
CA PHE A 496 6.93 -20.49 -5.44
C PHE A 496 7.41 -21.36 -4.29
N VAL A 497 8.03 -20.75 -3.27
CA VAL A 497 8.26 -21.37 -1.96
C VAL A 497 7.50 -20.52 -0.96
N ALA A 498 6.25 -20.91 -0.65
CA ALA A 498 5.33 -20.04 0.07
C ALA A 498 5.91 -19.50 1.38
N GLU A 499 5.97 -18.16 1.47
CA GLU A 499 6.32 -17.36 2.63
C GLU A 499 7.65 -17.74 3.33
N SER A 500 8.52 -18.52 2.68
CA SER A 500 9.73 -19.10 3.30
C SER A 500 10.91 -19.19 2.34
N GLY A 501 10.73 -18.77 1.09
CA GLY A 501 11.77 -18.87 0.09
C GLY A 501 11.41 -18.19 -1.22
N SER A 502 12.29 -18.37 -2.20
CA SER A 502 12.13 -17.87 -3.57
C SER A 502 12.59 -18.93 -4.56
N CYS A 503 11.98 -18.95 -5.75
CA CYS A 503 12.38 -19.81 -6.86
C CYS A 503 12.72 -18.98 -8.09
N TYR A 504 13.71 -19.46 -8.84
CA TYR A 504 14.19 -18.85 -10.07
C TYR A 504 14.19 -19.89 -11.18
N LEU A 505 13.71 -19.47 -12.35
CA LEU A 505 13.73 -20.26 -13.58
C LEU A 505 14.80 -19.71 -14.53
N ASN A 506 15.36 -20.58 -15.37
CA ASN A 506 16.39 -20.17 -16.33
C ASN A 506 15.86 -19.44 -17.57
N ASN A 507 14.54 -19.35 -17.75
CA ASN A 507 13.88 -18.69 -18.88
C ASN A 507 13.17 -17.37 -18.52
N ALA A 508 13.32 -16.87 -17.29
CA ALA A 508 12.48 -15.81 -16.72
C ALA A 508 12.55 -14.42 -17.42
N GLY A 509 13.36 -14.25 -18.48
CA GLY A 509 13.41 -13.05 -19.31
C GLY A 509 12.65 -13.14 -20.65
N VAL A 510 12.21 -14.34 -21.07
CA VAL A 510 11.53 -14.56 -22.35
C VAL A 510 10.41 -15.57 -22.16
N ILE A 511 9.18 -15.08 -21.97
CA ILE A 511 7.98 -15.89 -21.67
C ILE A 511 7.66 -16.91 -22.79
N SER A 512 8.26 -16.75 -23.98
CA SER A 512 8.10 -17.63 -25.13
C SER A 512 9.07 -18.81 -25.19
N THR A 513 10.05 -18.93 -24.27
CA THR A 513 10.95 -20.08 -24.19
C THR A 513 10.64 -20.91 -22.94
N GLU A 514 10.66 -22.22 -23.09
CA GLU A 514 10.39 -23.15 -21.98
C GLU A 514 11.52 -23.10 -20.95
N ALA A 515 11.17 -23.18 -19.66
CA ALA A 515 12.15 -23.37 -18.61
C ALA A 515 12.69 -24.80 -18.73
N SER A 516 14.00 -24.97 -18.64
CA SER A 516 14.62 -26.30 -18.58
C SER A 516 15.24 -26.61 -17.23
N GLN A 517 15.40 -25.60 -16.36
CA GLN A 517 15.98 -25.73 -15.03
C GLN A 517 15.36 -24.74 -14.05
N PHE A 518 15.33 -25.13 -12.79
CA PHE A 518 14.95 -24.25 -11.69
C PHE A 518 15.96 -24.33 -10.54
N ALA A 519 15.99 -23.27 -9.75
CA ALA A 519 16.69 -23.24 -8.49
C ALA A 519 15.86 -22.48 -7.46
N CYS A 520 15.68 -23.08 -6.29
CA CYS A 520 14.90 -22.51 -5.19
C CYS A 520 15.75 -22.43 -3.92
N VAL A 521 15.48 -21.43 -3.09
CA VAL A 521 16.04 -21.29 -1.75
C VAL A 521 14.89 -21.28 -0.77
N GLY A 522 14.99 -22.06 0.31
CA GLY A 522 14.03 -22.08 1.41
C GLY A 522 14.72 -22.07 2.77
N LEU A 523 13.95 -21.73 3.81
CA LEU A 523 14.39 -21.77 5.22
C LEU A 523 14.36 -23.18 5.82
N GLU A 524 13.56 -24.07 5.25
CA GLU A 524 13.37 -25.44 5.74
C GLU A 524 14.36 -26.41 5.07
N PRO A 525 14.84 -27.45 5.80
CA PRO A 525 15.70 -28.49 5.22
C PRO A 525 15.06 -29.25 4.07
N GLU A 526 13.74 -29.30 4.05
CA GLU A 526 12.92 -29.87 3.01
C GLU A 526 12.08 -28.72 2.42
N VAL A 527 12.44 -28.28 1.20
CA VAL A 527 11.85 -27.12 0.55
C VAL A 527 10.60 -27.56 -0.18
N LEU A 528 9.45 -27.07 0.29
CA LEU A 528 8.17 -27.23 -0.39
C LEU A 528 8.08 -26.20 -1.53
N ILE A 529 8.08 -26.69 -2.75
CA ILE A 529 7.95 -25.90 -3.97
C ILE A 529 6.53 -26.09 -4.50
N GLU A 530 5.86 -24.98 -4.79
CA GLU A 530 4.53 -24.95 -5.40
C GLU A 530 4.65 -24.46 -6.84
N GLY A 531 4.20 -25.30 -7.78
CA GLY A 531 4.32 -25.07 -9.21
C GLY A 531 2.98 -24.83 -9.89
N ALA A 532 2.96 -23.88 -10.82
CA ALA A 532 1.81 -23.55 -11.65
C ALA A 532 2.25 -23.30 -13.10
N SER A 533 1.46 -23.73 -14.08
CA SER A 533 1.73 -23.52 -15.51
C SER A 533 0.44 -23.20 -16.26
N ALA A 534 0.55 -22.48 -17.38
CA ALA A 534 -0.59 -22.16 -18.24
C ALA A 534 -1.36 -23.41 -18.72
N ASP A 535 -0.73 -24.59 -18.71
CA ASP A 535 -1.19 -25.83 -19.32
C ASP A 535 -1.97 -26.80 -18.38
N TYR A 536 -2.44 -26.36 -17.19
CA TYR A 536 -3.27 -27.15 -16.22
C TYR A 536 -4.56 -27.75 -16.86
N PRO A 537 -5.06 -28.94 -16.42
CA PRO A 537 -6.12 -29.68 -17.10
C PRO A 537 -7.37 -28.86 -17.39
N GLN A 538 -7.99 -29.09 -18.56
CA GLN A 538 -9.30 -28.53 -18.93
C GLN A 538 -10.43 -29.20 -18.13
N GLY A 539 -10.81 -28.63 -16.98
CA GLY A 539 -12.04 -29.02 -16.29
C GLY A 539 -12.08 -28.83 -14.77
N ASP A 540 -10.93 -28.81 -14.10
CA ASP A 540 -10.85 -28.69 -12.64
C ASP A 540 -10.50 -27.27 -12.19
N ALA A 541 -10.83 -26.95 -10.93
CA ALA A 541 -10.40 -25.69 -10.31
C ALA A 541 -8.86 -25.64 -10.28
N SER A 542 -8.27 -24.55 -10.76
CA SER A 542 -6.82 -24.41 -10.85
C SER A 542 -6.20 -24.47 -9.45
N ALA A 543 -5.24 -25.37 -9.27
CA ALA A 543 -4.49 -25.55 -8.03
C ALA A 543 -2.99 -25.63 -8.32
N PHE A 544 -2.17 -25.29 -7.33
CA PHE A 544 -0.74 -25.52 -7.40
C PHE A 544 -0.45 -27.01 -7.30
N ALA A 545 0.50 -27.50 -8.09
CA ALA A 545 1.14 -28.77 -7.80
C ALA A 545 2.19 -28.53 -6.72
N GLU A 546 2.42 -29.50 -5.85
CA GLU A 546 3.43 -29.44 -4.81
C GLU A 546 4.56 -30.43 -5.11
N CYS A 547 5.80 -30.00 -4.86
CA CYS A 547 6.96 -30.85 -4.81
C CYS A 547 7.74 -30.56 -3.53
N SER A 548 8.07 -31.61 -2.78
CA SER A 548 8.98 -31.50 -1.64
C SER A 548 10.36 -31.97 -2.06
N ALA A 549 11.39 -31.15 -1.84
CA ALA A 549 12.74 -31.48 -2.27
C ALA A 549 13.79 -31.15 -1.20
N LYS A 550 14.77 -32.04 -1.07
CA LYS A 550 15.90 -31.88 -0.15
C LYS A 550 17.16 -31.43 -0.90
N PRO A 551 18.07 -30.70 -0.25
CA PRO A 551 19.40 -30.43 -0.80
C PRO A 551 20.08 -31.75 -1.23
N ALA A 552 20.55 -31.82 -2.48
CA ALA A 552 21.13 -32.98 -3.17
C ALA A 552 20.15 -34.04 -3.75
N GLU A 553 18.84 -33.96 -3.51
CA GLU A 553 17.83 -34.74 -4.23
C GLU A 553 17.34 -33.94 -5.46
N THR A 554 17.60 -34.45 -6.68
CA THR A 554 17.63 -33.62 -7.90
C THR A 554 16.33 -33.60 -8.71
N ILE A 555 15.23 -34.20 -8.24
CA ILE A 555 14.07 -34.45 -9.11
C ILE A 555 12.77 -34.07 -8.42
N CYS A 556 12.36 -32.82 -8.60
CA CYS A 556 10.93 -32.50 -8.62
C CYS A 556 10.34 -32.95 -9.95
N ALA A 557 9.80 -34.17 -9.96
CA ALA A 557 8.95 -34.63 -11.04
C ALA A 557 7.56 -34.05 -10.81
N TRP A 558 7.28 -32.88 -11.38
CA TRP A 558 5.92 -32.37 -11.47
C TRP A 558 5.08 -33.41 -12.22
N PRO A 559 3.88 -33.76 -11.71
CA PRO A 559 3.11 -34.88 -12.24
C PRO A 559 3.05 -34.85 -13.76
N GLU A 560 3.19 -36.03 -14.37
CA GLU A 560 3.23 -36.23 -15.84
C GLU A 560 1.97 -35.74 -16.59
N SER A 561 1.02 -35.21 -15.84
CA SER A 561 -0.25 -34.69 -16.28
C SER A 561 -0.62 -33.46 -15.44
N PHE A 562 -0.26 -32.29 -15.95
CA PHE A 562 -1.20 -31.17 -15.94
C PHE A 562 -2.33 -31.42 -16.96
N VAL A 563 -2.77 -32.68 -17.19
CA VAL A 563 -3.90 -33.11 -18.05
C VAL A 563 -4.45 -34.47 -17.58
N LYS A 564 -5.68 -34.47 -17.03
CA LYS A 564 -6.74 -35.52 -16.89
C LYS A 564 -6.39 -37.03 -17.08
N PRO A 565 -6.91 -37.95 -16.25
CA PRO A 565 -7.14 -39.33 -16.71
C PRO A 565 -8.13 -39.39 -17.89
#